data_AF-A0A2N3AQB0-F1
#
_entry.id   AF-A0A2N3AQB0-F1
#
_cell.length_a   1.000
_cell.length_b   1.000
_cell.length_c   1.000
_cell.angle_alpha   90.00
_cell.angle_beta   90.00
_cell.angle_gamma   90.00
#
_symmetry.space_group_name_H-M   'P 1'
#
loop_
_entity.id
_entity.type
_entity.pdbx_description
1 polymer ?
#
loop_
_entity_poly.entity_id
_entity_poly.type
_entity_poly.pdbx_seq_one_letter_code
_entity_poly.pdbx_strand_id
1 'polypeptide(L)'
;MEGKCMGVTHHEFDFDGGSCMRFLQIHKKIHGCIFGNDELKKSIDEGGIDKLIFADASPKEPINDIDVKIYDHHKSNESEDNRSGAAGDKTAFDIMLESVGICNENPAKIEKWRKLVKLGDQKSEPDDMDITRALKRVHTLLENDNETYEKWFVPLFDSFFANEPHFDCAIKVLQNSISEYISNNPNSPARPFMQKWMERMRNKEKIQRSTLRNIVHFMAYMDEDTARKWSNLLLEGYHKEQTVFQECKRDFNKARLDFFGDTLVISAISANPKFVQVARYMIFSKKEDVAQLIKEKIKDRNSLWTVLLLNPKNKNFQIFINGNKDRSQVIICELIKAIRAELLLKRSAFVPSRDVLSDGGIIEGTEPLYFHKLETGYPSILWGSLKHPSKIQATEFGNTSAEIHSRLVEIIKLALDKDEYVYGCNPSKCQDCPICRWQLQKCEDKRKSHTT
;
A
#
# COMPACT_ATOMS: atom_id res chain seq x y z
N MET A 1 -11.22 -23.54 35.49
CA MET A 1 -11.52 -23.35 34.05
C MET A 1 -10.24 -23.65 33.32
N GLU A 2 -10.25 -24.51 32.30
CA GLU A 2 -9.07 -24.67 31.44
C GLU A 2 -8.80 -23.34 30.74
N GLY A 3 -7.57 -22.84 30.81
CA GLY A 3 -7.20 -21.62 30.13
C GLY A 3 -7.11 -21.84 28.63
N LYS A 4 -7.39 -20.77 27.87
CA LYS A 4 -7.37 -20.80 26.41
C LYS A 4 -6.01 -20.39 25.88
N CYS A 5 -5.40 -21.28 25.10
CA CYS A 5 -4.32 -20.92 24.19
C CYS A 5 -4.87 -20.23 22.92
N MET A 6 -4.45 -19.00 22.64
CA MET A 6 -4.88 -18.22 21.48
C MET A 6 -3.70 -17.91 20.54
N GLY A 7 -3.94 -17.94 19.23
CA GLY A 7 -2.98 -17.49 18.23
C GLY A 7 -3.14 -16.01 17.93
N VAL A 8 -2.04 -15.29 17.73
CA VAL A 8 -2.02 -13.85 17.45
C VAL A 8 -1.17 -13.60 16.21
N THR A 9 -1.67 -12.79 15.28
CA THR A 9 -0.90 -12.31 14.13
C THR A 9 -1.14 -10.81 13.89
N HIS A 10 -0.46 -10.24 12.90
CA HIS A 10 -0.58 -8.83 12.54
C HIS A 10 -2.02 -8.41 12.22
N HIS A 11 -2.28 -7.10 12.28
CA HIS A 11 -3.59 -6.53 11.95
C HIS A 11 -3.92 -6.71 10.46
N GLU A 12 -2.94 -6.69 9.56
CA GLU A 12 -3.20 -7.00 8.15
C GLU A 12 -2.98 -8.50 7.94
N PHE A 13 -4.06 -9.26 7.79
CA PHE A 13 -3.99 -10.70 7.50
C PHE A 13 -3.15 -10.97 6.25
N ASP A 14 -2.17 -11.87 6.39
CA ASP A 14 -1.32 -12.30 5.31
C ASP A 14 -1.16 -13.82 5.24
N PHE A 15 -0.41 -14.28 4.24
CA PHE A 15 -0.30 -15.71 3.93
C PHE A 15 0.61 -16.45 4.91
N ASP A 16 1.59 -15.79 5.53
CA ASP A 16 2.54 -16.40 6.45
C ASP A 16 1.92 -16.59 7.84
N GLY A 17 1.45 -15.48 8.44
CA GLY A 17 0.71 -15.50 9.70
C GLY A 17 -0.53 -16.40 9.61
N GLY A 18 -1.28 -16.31 8.51
CA GLY A 18 -2.45 -17.17 8.27
C GLY A 18 -2.13 -18.66 8.22
N SER A 19 -1.03 -19.04 7.56
CA SER A 19 -0.59 -20.44 7.49
C SER A 19 -0.22 -20.98 8.87
N CYS A 20 0.46 -20.17 9.69
CA CYS A 20 0.77 -20.53 11.06
C CYS A 20 -0.49 -20.76 11.88
N MET A 21 -1.41 -19.79 11.84
CA MET A 21 -2.66 -19.83 12.57
C MET A 21 -3.47 -21.07 12.21
N ARG A 22 -3.65 -21.36 10.92
CA ARG A 22 -4.48 -22.49 10.51
C ARG A 22 -3.86 -23.83 10.87
N PHE A 23 -2.56 -23.98 10.66
CA PHE A 23 -1.82 -25.19 11.03
C PHE A 23 -1.93 -25.48 12.54
N LEU A 24 -1.76 -24.45 13.38
CA LEU A 24 -1.91 -24.60 14.83
C LEU A 24 -3.35 -24.94 15.23
N GLN A 25 -4.36 -24.36 14.58
CA GLN A 25 -5.77 -24.67 14.84
C GLN A 25 -6.13 -26.12 14.53
N ILE A 26 -5.79 -26.63 13.33
CA ILE A 26 -6.17 -27.99 12.93
C ILE A 26 -5.51 -29.07 13.81
N HIS A 27 -4.34 -28.77 14.37
CA HIS A 27 -3.64 -29.64 15.32
C HIS A 27 -3.93 -29.32 16.79
N LYS A 28 -5.00 -28.54 17.06
CA LYS A 28 -5.51 -28.22 18.41
C LYS A 28 -4.44 -27.60 19.33
N LYS A 29 -3.52 -26.83 18.76
CA LYS A 29 -2.49 -26.08 19.50
C LYS A 29 -2.98 -24.70 19.94
N ILE A 30 -3.98 -24.15 19.25
CA ILE A 30 -4.70 -22.92 19.61
C ILE A 30 -6.21 -23.11 19.47
N HIS A 31 -6.99 -22.36 20.23
CA HIS A 31 -8.46 -22.39 20.24
C HIS A 31 -9.09 -21.39 19.28
N GLY A 32 -8.36 -20.34 18.92
CA GLY A 32 -8.83 -19.26 18.06
C GLY A 32 -7.68 -18.34 17.64
N CYS A 33 -8.00 -17.41 16.75
CA CYS A 33 -7.07 -16.42 16.23
C CYS A 33 -7.49 -15.02 16.68
N ILE A 34 -6.50 -14.15 16.86
CA ILE A 34 -6.67 -12.74 17.18
C ILE A 34 -5.87 -11.95 16.13
N PHE A 35 -6.52 -10.99 15.47
CA PHE A 35 -5.88 -10.17 14.43
C PHE A 35 -5.67 -8.75 14.93
N GLY A 36 -4.41 -8.39 15.17
CA GLY A 36 -4.03 -7.04 15.60
C GLY A 36 -4.11 -6.78 17.12
N ASN A 37 -3.55 -5.63 17.52
CA ASN A 37 -3.33 -5.31 18.94
C ASN A 37 -4.60 -4.90 19.69
N ASP A 38 -5.55 -4.26 19.00
CA ASP A 38 -6.78 -3.78 19.64
C ASP A 38 -7.68 -4.96 20.05
N GLU A 39 -7.82 -5.96 19.17
CA GLU A 39 -8.51 -7.21 19.48
C GLU A 39 -7.77 -8.02 20.56
N LEU A 40 -6.44 -8.04 20.53
CA LEU A 40 -5.62 -8.69 21.56
C LEU A 40 -5.87 -8.09 22.94
N LYS A 41 -5.82 -6.76 23.05
CA LYS A 41 -6.04 -6.07 24.32
C LYS A 41 -7.44 -6.38 24.87
N LYS A 42 -8.46 -6.28 24.01
CA LYS A 42 -9.84 -6.62 24.38
C LYS A 42 -9.96 -8.07 24.86
N SER A 43 -9.33 -9.01 24.17
CA SER A 43 -9.39 -10.44 24.50
C SER A 43 -8.67 -10.78 25.82
N ILE A 44 -7.57 -10.07 26.13
CA ILE A 44 -6.88 -10.17 27.43
C ILE A 44 -7.76 -9.60 28.54
N ASP A 45 -8.37 -8.43 28.32
CA ASP A 45 -9.25 -7.75 29.28
C ASP A 45 -10.51 -8.59 29.62
N GLU A 46 -11.03 -9.36 28.65
CA GLU A 46 -12.14 -10.31 28.85
C GLU A 46 -11.75 -11.53 29.71
N GLY A 47 -10.45 -11.80 29.86
CA GLY A 47 -9.90 -12.88 30.68
C GLY A 47 -10.05 -14.28 30.08
N GLY A 48 -9.47 -15.27 30.75
CA GLY A 48 -9.57 -16.69 30.37
C GLY A 48 -8.56 -17.18 29.33
N ILE A 49 -7.58 -16.34 28.96
CA ILE A 49 -6.41 -16.70 28.16
C ILE A 49 -5.24 -16.99 29.10
N ASP A 50 -4.65 -18.18 29.00
CA ASP A 50 -3.46 -18.57 29.76
C ASP A 50 -2.19 -18.61 28.90
N LYS A 51 -2.35 -18.68 27.58
CA LYS A 51 -1.25 -18.76 26.63
C LYS A 51 -1.54 -18.00 25.33
N LEU A 52 -0.54 -17.29 24.84
CA LEU A 52 -0.53 -16.61 23.55
C LEU A 52 0.58 -17.15 22.66
N ILE A 53 0.24 -17.48 21.43
CA ILE A 53 1.20 -17.85 20.38
C ILE A 53 1.16 -16.76 19.31
N PHE A 54 2.18 -15.92 19.27
CA PHE A 54 2.38 -14.96 18.22
C PHE A 54 3.02 -15.65 17.01
N ALA A 55 2.43 -15.51 15.82
CA ALA A 55 3.03 -15.93 14.58
C ALA A 55 2.98 -14.81 13.55
N ASP A 56 4.15 -14.53 12.98
CA ASP A 56 4.40 -13.32 12.21
C ASP A 56 3.84 -12.10 12.95
N ALA A 57 4.25 -11.95 14.21
CA ALA A 57 3.87 -10.86 15.09
C ALA A 57 4.72 -10.93 16.35
N SER A 58 4.77 -9.80 17.05
CA SER A 58 5.39 -9.69 18.36
C SER A 58 4.60 -8.72 19.23
N PRO A 59 4.51 -8.97 20.55
CA PRO A 59 3.85 -8.03 21.45
C PRO A 59 4.63 -6.72 21.50
N LYS A 60 3.91 -5.59 21.48
CA LYS A 60 4.52 -4.25 21.60
C LYS A 60 4.94 -3.91 23.02
N GLU A 61 4.26 -4.50 23.99
CA GLU A 61 4.50 -4.31 25.43
C GLU A 61 4.58 -5.69 26.09
N PRO A 62 5.34 -5.85 27.20
CA PRO A 62 5.35 -7.08 27.96
C PRO A 62 3.94 -7.46 28.42
N ILE A 63 3.55 -8.71 28.18
CA ILE A 63 2.28 -9.27 28.67
C ILE A 63 2.59 -10.09 29.91
N ASN A 64 2.16 -9.60 31.07
CA ASN A 64 2.36 -10.28 32.34
C ASN A 64 1.30 -11.37 32.54
N ASP A 65 1.63 -12.38 33.33
CA ASP A 65 0.71 -13.44 33.78
C ASP A 65 0.11 -14.35 32.68
N ILE A 66 0.65 -14.30 31.45
CA ILE A 66 0.26 -15.15 30.32
C ILE A 66 1.52 -15.77 29.71
N ASP A 67 1.49 -17.08 29.41
CA ASP A 67 2.61 -17.75 28.72
C ASP A 67 2.67 -17.29 27.26
N VAL A 68 3.80 -16.74 26.82
CA VAL A 68 3.97 -16.17 25.47
C VAL A 68 5.00 -16.96 24.67
N LYS A 69 4.59 -17.42 23.48
CA LYS A 69 5.48 -18.00 22.48
C LYS A 69 5.45 -17.17 21.19
N ILE A 70 6.61 -16.99 20.56
CA ILE A 70 6.75 -16.12 19.38
C ILE A 70 7.42 -16.89 18.25
N TYR A 71 6.80 -16.84 17.07
CA TYR A 71 7.32 -17.32 15.79
C TYR A 71 7.38 -16.14 14.82
N ASP A 72 8.51 -15.42 14.80
CA ASP A 72 8.65 -14.18 14.05
C ASP A 72 10.07 -14.07 13.49
N HIS A 73 10.18 -13.75 12.21
CA HIS A 73 11.46 -13.63 11.49
C HIS A 73 11.99 -12.18 11.49
N HIS A 74 11.15 -11.19 11.84
CA HIS A 74 11.51 -9.76 11.84
C HIS A 74 12.48 -9.37 12.98
N LYS A 75 12.59 -10.19 14.03
CA LYS A 75 13.43 -9.92 15.22
C LYS A 75 14.92 -10.26 15.05
N SER A 76 15.36 -10.75 13.90
CA SER A 76 16.73 -11.23 13.69
C SER A 76 17.77 -10.14 13.34
N ASN A 77 17.43 -8.85 13.40
CA ASN A 77 18.30 -7.75 12.93
C ASN A 77 19.17 -7.06 14.00
N GLU A 78 19.25 -7.53 15.24
CA GLU A 78 20.12 -6.91 16.27
C GLU A 78 21.58 -7.43 16.30
N SER A 79 22.00 -8.27 15.35
CA SER A 79 23.42 -8.61 15.20
C SER A 79 23.84 -8.66 13.73
N GLU A 80 24.46 -7.59 13.25
CA GLU A 80 25.01 -7.49 11.88
C GLU A 80 26.21 -8.43 11.63
N ASP A 81 26.75 -9.11 12.64
CA ASP A 81 28.08 -9.72 12.54
C ASP A 81 28.15 -11.24 12.28
N ASN A 82 27.05 -11.94 11.99
CA ASN A 82 27.13 -13.38 11.65
C ASN A 82 26.11 -13.85 10.60
N ARG A 83 26.09 -13.20 9.43
CA ARG A 83 25.41 -13.74 8.25
C ARG A 83 26.22 -14.86 7.61
N SER A 84 26.28 -16.02 8.27
CA SER A 84 26.29 -17.29 7.53
C SER A 84 24.93 -17.40 6.84
N GLY A 85 24.92 -17.45 5.50
CA GLY A 85 23.77 -17.25 4.62
C GLY A 85 22.59 -18.24 4.69
N ALA A 86 22.04 -18.52 5.88
CA ALA A 86 20.88 -19.40 6.06
C ALA A 86 19.80 -18.85 7.02
N ALA A 87 20.10 -17.85 7.86
CA ALA A 87 19.14 -17.36 8.87
C ALA A 87 18.15 -16.30 8.35
N GLY A 88 18.51 -15.52 7.32
CA GLY A 88 17.68 -14.43 6.78
C GLY A 88 16.61 -14.86 5.77
N ASP A 89 16.30 -16.15 5.67
CA ASP A 89 15.53 -16.73 4.55
C ASP A 89 14.36 -17.63 5.01
N LYS A 90 14.01 -17.57 6.31
CA LYS A 90 12.92 -18.34 6.94
C LYS A 90 11.71 -17.45 7.19
N THR A 91 10.53 -18.00 6.89
CA THR A 91 9.21 -17.42 7.21
C THR A 91 8.80 -17.73 8.65
N ALA A 92 7.79 -17.05 9.20
CA ALA A 92 7.20 -17.42 10.49
C ALA A 92 6.68 -18.87 10.47
N PHE A 93 6.13 -19.32 9.34
CA PHE A 93 5.70 -20.70 9.15
C PHE A 93 6.85 -21.70 9.24
N ASP A 94 8.02 -21.40 8.68
CA ASP A 94 9.22 -22.23 8.82
C ASP A 94 9.65 -22.36 10.29
N ILE A 95 9.72 -21.23 11.00
CA ILE A 95 10.11 -21.18 12.43
C ILE A 95 9.11 -21.98 13.28
N MET A 96 7.82 -21.85 12.98
CA MET A 96 6.76 -22.57 13.68
C MET A 96 6.86 -24.09 13.42
N LEU A 97 7.09 -24.52 12.19
CA LEU A 97 7.28 -25.94 11.86
C LEU A 97 8.53 -26.53 12.52
N GLU A 98 9.63 -25.79 12.65
CA GLU A 98 10.83 -26.25 13.36
C GLU A 98 10.55 -26.52 14.85
N SER A 99 9.63 -25.76 15.45
CA SER A 99 9.28 -25.90 16.86
C SER A 99 8.16 -26.92 17.11
N VAL A 100 7.17 -26.98 16.23
CA VAL A 100 5.95 -27.79 16.42
C VAL A 100 6.05 -29.14 15.69
N GLY A 101 6.90 -29.23 14.67
CA GLY A 101 6.96 -30.34 13.74
C GLY A 101 5.80 -30.32 12.73
N ILE A 102 5.86 -31.23 11.76
CA ILE A 102 4.87 -31.33 10.67
C ILE A 102 3.59 -32.11 11.06
N CYS A 103 3.46 -32.56 12.32
CA CYS A 103 2.23 -33.15 12.86
C CYS A 103 1.58 -34.27 12.03
N ASN A 104 2.39 -35.15 11.42
CA ASN A 104 1.99 -36.24 10.52
C ASN A 104 1.42 -35.80 9.15
N GLU A 105 1.51 -34.51 8.82
CA GLU A 105 1.18 -34.03 7.48
C GLU A 105 2.14 -34.58 6.43
N ASN A 106 1.66 -34.69 5.19
CA ASN A 106 2.47 -35.17 4.07
C ASN A 106 3.68 -34.24 3.85
N PRO A 107 4.93 -34.73 3.97
CA PRO A 107 6.13 -33.90 3.83
C PRO A 107 6.21 -33.16 2.49
N ALA A 108 5.73 -33.77 1.40
CA ALA A 108 5.71 -33.15 0.08
C ALA A 108 4.70 -32.01 -0.02
N LYS A 109 3.53 -32.13 0.64
CA LYS A 109 2.55 -31.05 0.72
C LYS A 109 3.06 -29.90 1.59
N ILE A 110 3.66 -30.20 2.73
CA ILE A 110 4.30 -29.21 3.60
C ILE A 110 5.37 -28.45 2.83
N GLU A 111 6.29 -29.13 2.15
CA GLU A 111 7.35 -28.49 1.38
C GLU A 111 6.81 -27.60 0.26
N LYS A 112 5.72 -28.03 -0.39
CA LYS A 112 5.06 -27.23 -1.42
C LYS A 112 4.36 -26.01 -0.83
N TRP A 113 3.69 -26.14 0.31
CA TRP A 113 3.05 -25.03 1.00
C TRP A 113 4.08 -24.01 1.52
N ARG A 114 5.18 -24.47 2.12
CA ARG A 114 6.32 -23.62 2.55
C ARG A 114 6.85 -22.77 1.40
N LYS A 115 7.04 -23.35 0.21
CA LYS A 115 7.43 -22.59 -0.98
C LYS A 115 6.44 -21.48 -1.32
N LEU A 116 5.13 -21.76 -1.21
CA LEU A 116 4.09 -20.76 -1.47
C LEU A 116 4.06 -19.66 -0.41
N VAL A 117 4.24 -20.00 0.86
CA VAL A 117 4.37 -19.03 1.96
C VAL A 117 5.59 -18.13 1.74
N LYS A 118 6.76 -18.73 1.45
CA LYS A 118 7.98 -17.99 1.16
C LYS A 118 7.83 -17.03 -0.02
N LEU A 119 7.20 -17.47 -1.11
CA LEU A 119 6.91 -16.59 -2.25
C LEU A 119 5.91 -15.47 -1.88
N GLY A 120 5.01 -15.72 -0.92
CA GLY A 120 4.05 -14.73 -0.40
C GLY A 120 4.68 -13.65 0.45
N ASP A 121 5.60 -14.06 1.30
CA ASP A 121 6.34 -13.21 2.22
C ASP A 121 7.42 -12.38 1.49
N GLN A 122 8.25 -13.04 0.66
CA GLN A 122 9.44 -12.42 0.06
C GLN A 122 9.16 -11.43 -1.08
N LYS A 123 7.89 -11.24 -1.49
CA LYS A 123 7.44 -10.25 -2.51
C LYS A 123 8.32 -10.19 -3.77
N SER A 124 8.96 -11.30 -4.15
CA SER A 124 9.84 -11.36 -5.31
C SER A 124 9.02 -11.54 -6.58
N GLU A 125 9.14 -10.54 -7.45
CA GLU A 125 8.56 -10.41 -8.79
C GLU A 125 7.02 -10.26 -8.93
N PRO A 126 6.53 -9.34 -9.80
CA PRO A 126 5.10 -9.14 -10.06
C PRO A 126 4.34 -10.34 -10.63
N ASP A 127 5.04 -11.37 -11.11
CA ASP A 127 4.50 -12.46 -11.91
C ASP A 127 4.45 -13.82 -11.16
N ASP A 128 5.07 -13.94 -9.99
CA ASP A 128 5.19 -15.25 -9.32
C ASP A 128 4.01 -15.60 -8.41
N MET A 129 3.30 -14.62 -7.85
CA MET A 129 2.31 -14.82 -6.79
C MET A 129 1.02 -14.00 -6.92
N ASP A 130 0.07 -14.46 -7.75
CA ASP A 130 -1.27 -13.86 -7.74
C ASP A 130 -2.11 -14.18 -6.53
N ILE A 131 -1.74 -15.16 -5.70
CA ILE A 131 -2.53 -15.49 -4.51
C ILE A 131 -2.49 -14.37 -3.46
N THR A 132 -1.36 -13.70 -3.27
CA THR A 132 -1.27 -12.50 -2.41
C THR A 132 -2.12 -11.36 -2.97
N ARG A 133 -2.15 -11.22 -4.30
CA ARG A 133 -2.95 -10.20 -4.98
C ARG A 133 -4.44 -10.54 -4.91
N ALA A 134 -4.80 -11.82 -5.02
CA ALA A 134 -6.15 -12.35 -4.83
C ALA A 134 -6.62 -12.17 -3.38
N LEU A 135 -5.75 -12.47 -2.42
CA LEU A 135 -6.00 -12.25 -1.00
C LEU A 135 -6.28 -10.77 -0.73
N LYS A 136 -5.42 -9.86 -1.20
CA LYS A 136 -5.63 -8.41 -1.05
C LYS A 136 -6.95 -7.93 -1.64
N ARG A 137 -7.42 -8.54 -2.75
CA ARG A 137 -8.73 -8.21 -3.34
C ARG A 137 -9.88 -8.64 -2.45
N VAL A 138 -9.83 -9.85 -1.93
CA VAL A 138 -10.87 -10.39 -1.05
C VAL A 138 -10.87 -9.68 0.30
N HIS A 139 -9.69 -9.39 0.84
CA HIS A 139 -9.56 -8.55 2.03
C HIS A 139 -10.16 -7.16 1.82
N THR A 140 -9.86 -6.52 0.69
CA THR A 140 -10.48 -5.22 0.33
C THR A 140 -11.99 -5.34 0.14
N LEU A 141 -12.51 -6.50 -0.28
CA LEU A 141 -13.95 -6.73 -0.43
C LEU A 141 -14.64 -6.81 0.94
N LEU A 142 -14.11 -7.69 1.80
CA LEU A 142 -14.70 -8.03 3.10
C LEU A 142 -14.39 -7.01 4.19
N GLU A 143 -13.29 -6.25 4.05
CA GLU A 143 -12.81 -5.24 4.99
C GLU A 143 -12.68 -5.76 6.43
N ASN A 144 -12.41 -7.06 6.57
CA ASN A 144 -12.33 -7.75 7.85
C ASN A 144 -11.38 -8.95 7.78
N ASP A 145 -10.39 -8.99 8.67
CA ASP A 145 -9.35 -10.03 8.71
C ASP A 145 -9.93 -11.40 9.11
N ASN A 146 -10.79 -11.44 10.13
CA ASN A 146 -11.48 -12.66 10.57
C ASN A 146 -12.32 -13.26 9.42
N GLU A 147 -13.13 -12.45 8.75
CA GLU A 147 -13.94 -12.93 7.63
C GLU A 147 -13.08 -13.40 6.45
N THR A 148 -11.99 -12.69 6.15
CA THR A 148 -11.07 -13.08 5.08
C THR A 148 -10.38 -14.40 5.40
N TYR A 149 -9.97 -14.57 6.65
CA TYR A 149 -9.39 -15.80 7.15
C TYR A 149 -10.40 -16.96 7.03
N GLU A 150 -11.59 -16.81 7.61
CA GLU A 150 -12.59 -17.88 7.68
C GLU A 150 -13.24 -18.23 6.34
N LYS A 151 -13.63 -17.22 5.55
CA LYS A 151 -14.40 -17.45 4.31
C LYS A 151 -13.52 -17.78 3.11
N TRP A 152 -12.24 -17.41 3.14
CA TRP A 152 -11.38 -17.51 1.96
C TRP A 152 -10.09 -18.29 2.21
N PHE A 153 -9.36 -18.03 3.30
CA PHE A 153 -8.10 -18.71 3.56
C PHE A 153 -8.26 -20.11 4.16
N VAL A 154 -9.15 -20.30 5.13
CA VAL A 154 -9.40 -21.60 5.76
C VAL A 154 -9.82 -22.66 4.71
N PRO A 155 -10.80 -22.41 3.82
CA PRO A 155 -11.19 -23.40 2.82
C PRO A 155 -10.06 -23.73 1.84
N LEU A 156 -9.21 -22.75 1.53
CA LEU A 156 -8.01 -22.91 0.71
C LEU A 156 -6.99 -23.84 1.36
N PHE A 157 -6.63 -23.53 2.61
CA PHE A 157 -5.64 -24.29 3.37
C PHE A 157 -6.11 -25.73 3.58
N ASP A 158 -7.33 -25.90 4.09
CA ASP A 158 -7.89 -27.22 4.40
C ASP A 158 -7.99 -28.09 3.16
N SER A 159 -8.48 -27.53 2.05
CA SER A 159 -8.57 -28.25 0.77
C SER A 159 -7.20 -28.72 0.29
N PHE A 160 -6.17 -27.86 0.40
CA PHE A 160 -4.82 -28.20 -0.04
C PHE A 160 -4.25 -29.41 0.71
N PHE A 161 -4.42 -29.46 2.04
CA PHE A 161 -3.91 -30.57 2.85
C PHE A 161 -4.80 -31.81 2.76
N ALA A 162 -6.12 -31.67 2.63
CA ALA A 162 -7.05 -32.79 2.57
C ALA A 162 -7.07 -33.52 1.21
N ASN A 163 -6.94 -32.81 0.10
CA ASN A 163 -7.30 -33.35 -1.22
C ASN A 163 -6.12 -33.47 -2.19
N GLU A 164 -6.31 -34.22 -3.28
CA GLU A 164 -5.40 -34.24 -4.42
C GLU A 164 -5.85 -33.25 -5.50
N PRO A 165 -4.93 -32.71 -6.33
CA PRO A 165 -5.28 -31.65 -7.27
C PRO A 165 -6.02 -32.16 -8.52
N HIS A 166 -7.16 -31.54 -8.82
CA HIS A 166 -8.00 -31.76 -10.00
C HIS A 166 -8.09 -30.51 -10.90
N PHE A 167 -7.03 -30.24 -11.66
CA PHE A 167 -6.89 -29.03 -12.47
C PHE A 167 -8.03 -28.82 -13.49
N ASP A 168 -8.49 -29.88 -14.16
CA ASP A 168 -9.55 -29.75 -15.17
C ASP A 168 -10.90 -29.36 -14.54
N CYS A 169 -11.18 -29.88 -13.34
CA CYS A 169 -12.35 -29.46 -12.56
C CYS A 169 -12.24 -27.98 -12.18
N ALA A 170 -11.11 -27.56 -11.60
CA ALA A 170 -10.89 -26.17 -11.20
C ALA A 170 -11.02 -25.17 -12.37
N ILE A 171 -10.45 -25.50 -13.53
CA ILE A 171 -10.59 -24.67 -14.74
C ILE A 171 -12.07 -24.55 -15.14
N LYS A 172 -12.80 -25.67 -15.16
CA LYS A 172 -14.22 -25.69 -15.51
C LYS A 172 -15.06 -24.88 -14.53
N VAL A 173 -14.84 -25.06 -13.22
CA VAL A 173 -15.55 -24.30 -12.17
C VAL A 173 -15.29 -22.80 -12.31
N LEU A 174 -14.03 -22.40 -12.52
CA LEU A 174 -13.68 -20.98 -12.69
C LEU A 174 -14.30 -20.38 -13.97
N GLN A 175 -14.27 -21.11 -15.09
CA GLN A 175 -14.90 -20.69 -16.34
C GLN A 175 -16.41 -20.50 -16.19
N ASN A 176 -17.08 -21.45 -15.51
CA ASN A 176 -18.51 -21.37 -15.24
C ASN A 176 -18.83 -20.18 -14.32
N SER A 177 -18.07 -20.02 -13.23
CA SER A 177 -18.23 -18.91 -12.28
C SER A 177 -18.06 -17.55 -12.97
N ILE A 178 -17.07 -17.41 -13.84
CA ILE A 178 -16.87 -16.17 -14.61
C ILE A 178 -18.03 -15.93 -15.58
N SER A 179 -18.49 -16.96 -16.29
CA SER A 179 -19.59 -16.84 -17.26
C SER A 179 -20.89 -16.42 -16.56
N GLU A 180 -21.20 -17.07 -15.43
CA GLU A 180 -22.33 -16.75 -14.57
C GLU A 180 -22.21 -15.31 -14.02
N TYR A 181 -21.04 -14.93 -13.49
CA TYR A 181 -20.80 -13.60 -12.97
C TYR A 181 -21.00 -12.51 -14.04
N ILE A 182 -20.46 -12.70 -15.24
CA ILE A 182 -20.62 -11.75 -16.36
C ILE A 182 -22.09 -11.66 -16.79
N SER A 183 -22.80 -12.79 -16.85
CA SER A 183 -24.23 -12.83 -17.18
C SER A 183 -25.06 -12.04 -16.17
N ASN A 184 -24.77 -12.22 -14.88
CA ASN A 184 -25.48 -11.55 -13.79
C ASN A 184 -25.04 -10.07 -13.64
N ASN A 185 -23.85 -9.70 -14.12
CA ASN A 185 -23.29 -8.36 -14.02
C ASN A 185 -22.79 -7.83 -15.38
N PRO A 186 -23.70 -7.62 -16.36
CA PRO A 186 -23.31 -7.31 -17.74
C PRO A 186 -22.51 -6.00 -17.88
N ASN A 187 -22.69 -5.07 -16.95
CA ASN A 187 -22.04 -3.75 -16.90
C ASN A 187 -20.79 -3.71 -15.99
N SER A 188 -20.33 -4.86 -15.48
CA SER A 188 -19.15 -4.93 -14.62
C SER A 188 -17.91 -4.33 -15.34
N PRO A 189 -17.19 -3.36 -14.73
CA PRO A 189 -15.95 -2.82 -15.30
C PRO A 189 -14.83 -3.87 -15.39
N ALA A 190 -14.96 -4.98 -14.66
CA ALA A 190 -14.03 -6.09 -14.74
C ALA A 190 -14.26 -7.04 -15.94
N ARG A 191 -15.41 -6.93 -16.62
CA ARG A 191 -15.82 -7.84 -17.70
C ARG A 191 -14.76 -8.04 -18.79
N PRO A 192 -14.10 -6.99 -19.36
CA PRO A 192 -13.10 -7.19 -20.41
C PRO A 192 -11.90 -8.03 -19.96
N PHE A 193 -11.51 -7.88 -18.69
CA PHE A 193 -10.41 -8.64 -18.10
C PHE A 193 -10.82 -10.09 -17.82
N MET A 194 -12.03 -10.30 -17.30
CA MET A 194 -12.60 -11.63 -17.06
C MET A 194 -12.80 -12.41 -18.36
N GLN A 195 -13.22 -11.76 -19.45
CA GLN A 195 -13.28 -12.37 -20.79
C GLN A 195 -11.89 -12.80 -21.28
N LYS A 196 -10.87 -11.94 -21.11
CA LYS A 196 -9.48 -12.30 -21.41
C LYS A 196 -8.98 -13.48 -20.55
N TRP A 197 -9.45 -13.60 -19.31
CA TRP A 197 -9.16 -14.77 -18.48
C TRP A 197 -9.81 -16.05 -19.03
N MET A 198 -11.08 -15.99 -19.44
CA MET A 198 -11.76 -17.10 -20.10
C MET A 198 -11.02 -17.57 -21.36
N GLU A 199 -10.58 -16.63 -22.21
CA GLU A 199 -9.80 -16.94 -23.41
C GLU A 199 -8.48 -17.64 -23.08
N ARG A 200 -7.77 -17.17 -22.05
CA ARG A 200 -6.52 -17.79 -21.59
C ARG A 200 -6.74 -19.20 -21.07
N MET A 201 -7.83 -19.43 -20.33
CA MET A 201 -8.15 -20.74 -19.77
C MET A 201 -8.49 -21.81 -20.82
N ARG A 202 -8.75 -21.42 -22.07
CA ARG A 202 -8.91 -22.38 -23.18
C ARG A 202 -7.60 -23.08 -23.58
N ASN A 203 -6.44 -22.56 -23.16
CA ASN A 203 -5.13 -23.13 -23.46
C ASN A 203 -4.31 -23.28 -22.17
N LYS A 204 -4.04 -24.53 -21.76
CA LYS A 204 -3.30 -24.86 -20.53
C LYS A 204 -1.91 -24.20 -20.45
N GLU A 205 -1.19 -24.07 -21.56
CA GLU A 205 0.12 -23.38 -21.59
C GLU A 205 -0.02 -21.88 -21.30
N LYS A 206 -1.11 -21.26 -21.77
CA LYS A 206 -1.39 -19.84 -21.49
C LYS A 206 -1.75 -19.61 -20.02
N ILE A 207 -2.35 -20.59 -19.35
CA ILE A 207 -2.61 -20.53 -17.90
C ILE A 207 -1.28 -20.45 -17.14
N GLN A 208 -0.33 -21.34 -17.47
CA GLN A 208 0.97 -21.43 -16.79
C GLN A 208 1.83 -20.16 -16.90
N ARG A 209 1.65 -19.38 -17.98
CA ARG A 209 2.35 -18.10 -18.22
C ARG A 209 1.53 -16.88 -17.79
N SER A 210 0.49 -17.07 -17.00
CA SER A 210 -0.42 -16.00 -16.62
C SER A 210 -0.67 -15.97 -15.14
N THR A 211 -1.24 -14.84 -14.74
CA THR A 211 -1.67 -14.57 -13.38
C THR A 211 -2.76 -15.53 -12.85
N LEU A 212 -3.35 -16.34 -13.73
CA LEU A 212 -4.36 -17.34 -13.36
C LEU A 212 -3.77 -18.64 -12.86
N ARG A 213 -2.48 -18.90 -13.10
CA ARG A 213 -1.80 -20.15 -12.73
C ARG A 213 -2.07 -20.51 -11.28
N ASN A 214 -1.83 -19.57 -10.37
CA ASN A 214 -1.90 -19.83 -8.94
C ASN A 214 -3.35 -19.99 -8.47
N ILE A 215 -4.27 -19.15 -8.97
CA ILE A 215 -5.70 -19.28 -8.68
C ILE A 215 -6.20 -20.68 -9.06
N VAL A 216 -5.92 -21.12 -10.29
CA VAL A 216 -6.32 -22.46 -10.77
C VAL A 216 -5.61 -23.56 -9.97
N HIS A 217 -4.35 -23.36 -9.62
CA HIS A 217 -3.58 -24.31 -8.83
C HIS A 217 -4.21 -24.59 -7.48
N PHE A 218 -4.61 -23.54 -6.78
CA PHE A 218 -5.23 -23.65 -5.46
C PHE A 218 -6.65 -24.21 -5.55
N MET A 219 -7.45 -23.72 -6.51
CA MET A 219 -8.77 -24.28 -6.76
C MET A 219 -8.73 -25.75 -7.14
N ALA A 220 -7.63 -26.26 -7.72
CA ALA A 220 -7.49 -27.68 -8.05
C ALA A 220 -7.61 -28.58 -6.81
N TYR A 221 -7.29 -28.08 -5.63
CA TYR A 221 -7.41 -28.84 -4.39
C TYR A 221 -8.82 -28.78 -3.78
N MET A 222 -9.68 -27.88 -4.23
CA MET A 222 -11.00 -27.67 -3.64
C MET A 222 -12.04 -28.61 -4.28
N ASP A 223 -13.03 -29.04 -3.49
CA ASP A 223 -14.27 -29.57 -4.06
C ASP A 223 -15.02 -28.48 -4.85
N GLU A 224 -15.98 -28.88 -5.69
CA GLU A 224 -16.67 -27.96 -6.60
C GLU A 224 -17.41 -26.83 -5.86
N ASP A 225 -18.06 -27.13 -4.73
CA ASP A 225 -18.85 -26.14 -3.99
C ASP A 225 -17.93 -25.11 -3.31
N THR A 226 -16.85 -25.58 -2.69
CA THR A 226 -15.83 -24.71 -2.10
C THR A 226 -15.16 -23.85 -3.17
N ALA A 227 -14.76 -24.44 -4.29
CA ALA A 227 -14.14 -23.74 -5.41
C ALA A 227 -15.06 -22.64 -5.98
N ARG A 228 -16.38 -22.90 -6.06
CA ARG A 228 -17.37 -21.93 -6.54
C ARG A 228 -17.58 -20.77 -5.56
N LYS A 229 -17.68 -21.04 -4.26
CA LYS A 229 -17.77 -19.97 -3.25
C LYS A 229 -16.52 -19.10 -3.26
N TRP A 230 -15.36 -19.73 -3.33
CA TRP A 230 -14.06 -19.07 -3.35
C TRP A 230 -13.86 -18.22 -4.62
N SER A 231 -14.25 -18.74 -5.79
CA SER A 231 -14.18 -18.00 -7.06
C SER A 231 -15.12 -16.79 -7.05
N ASN A 232 -16.34 -16.92 -6.50
CA ASN A 232 -17.28 -15.80 -6.42
C ASN A 232 -16.73 -14.64 -5.60
N LEU A 233 -16.18 -14.90 -4.40
CA LEU A 233 -15.51 -13.87 -3.58
C LEU A 233 -14.37 -13.18 -4.34
N LEU A 234 -13.56 -13.95 -5.07
CA LEU A 234 -12.49 -13.39 -5.88
C LEU A 234 -13.02 -12.47 -7.00
N LEU A 235 -14.09 -12.89 -7.69
CA LEU A 235 -14.67 -12.13 -8.81
C LEU A 235 -15.34 -10.83 -8.32
N GLU A 236 -16.04 -10.88 -7.18
CA GLU A 236 -16.61 -9.71 -6.51
C GLU A 236 -15.52 -8.73 -6.06
N GLY A 237 -14.45 -9.24 -5.44
CA GLY A 237 -13.31 -8.42 -5.03
C GLY A 237 -12.62 -7.77 -6.23
N TYR A 238 -12.47 -8.50 -7.33
CA TYR A 238 -11.92 -7.95 -8.57
C TYR A 238 -12.84 -6.92 -9.22
N HIS A 239 -14.16 -7.11 -9.17
CA HIS A 239 -15.12 -6.11 -9.59
C HIS A 239 -15.00 -4.82 -8.77
N LYS A 240 -14.98 -4.91 -7.44
CA LYS A 240 -14.79 -3.75 -6.54
C LYS A 240 -13.49 -3.00 -6.88
N GLU A 241 -12.38 -3.71 -7.06
CA GLU A 241 -11.10 -3.12 -7.46
C GLU A 241 -11.21 -2.35 -8.80
N GLN A 242 -11.83 -2.95 -9.81
CA GLN A 242 -12.01 -2.30 -11.12
C GLN A 242 -12.97 -1.12 -11.07
N THR A 243 -14.02 -1.18 -10.26
CA THR A 243 -14.95 -0.05 -10.03
C THR A 243 -14.21 1.14 -9.43
N VAL A 244 -13.42 0.91 -8.36
CA VAL A 244 -12.59 1.95 -7.74
C VAL A 244 -11.56 2.51 -8.74
N PHE A 245 -10.98 1.65 -9.60
CA PHE A 245 -10.08 2.10 -10.66
C PHE A 245 -10.78 3.01 -11.68
N GLN A 246 -11.98 2.66 -12.14
CA GLN A 246 -12.73 3.51 -13.09
C GLN A 246 -13.22 4.82 -12.47
N GLU A 247 -13.65 4.81 -11.21
CA GLU A 247 -13.90 6.03 -10.42
C GLU A 247 -12.66 6.92 -10.39
N CYS A 248 -11.52 6.33 -10.08
CA CYS A 248 -10.27 7.06 -10.02
C CYS A 248 -9.82 7.61 -11.38
N LYS A 249 -10.09 6.90 -12.49
CA LYS A 249 -9.86 7.43 -13.84
C LYS A 249 -10.73 8.66 -14.10
N ARG A 250 -11.99 8.66 -13.65
CA ARG A 250 -12.87 9.84 -13.75
C ARG A 250 -12.32 11.02 -12.93
N ASP A 251 -11.79 10.76 -11.74
CA ASP A 251 -11.13 11.79 -10.93
C ASP A 251 -9.88 12.33 -11.63
N PHE A 252 -9.06 11.45 -12.22
CA PHE A 252 -7.88 11.85 -12.98
C PHE A 252 -8.25 12.75 -14.17
N ASN A 253 -9.31 12.42 -14.91
CA ASN A 253 -9.76 13.23 -16.05
C ASN A 253 -10.27 14.63 -15.64
N LYS A 254 -10.62 14.82 -14.36
CA LYS A 254 -10.98 16.13 -13.79
C LYS A 254 -9.79 16.83 -13.12
N ALA A 255 -8.65 16.14 -12.98
CA ALA A 255 -7.48 16.69 -12.33
C ALA A 255 -6.88 17.82 -13.17
N ARG A 256 -6.26 18.77 -12.49
CA ARG A 256 -5.52 19.84 -13.12
C ARG A 256 -4.11 19.34 -13.46
N LEU A 257 -3.73 19.51 -14.73
CA LEU A 257 -2.46 19.06 -15.28
C LEU A 257 -1.67 20.30 -15.73
N ASP A 258 -0.63 20.67 -14.99
CA ASP A 258 0.24 21.79 -15.34
C ASP A 258 1.69 21.31 -15.55
N PHE A 259 2.45 22.09 -16.32
CA PHE A 259 3.91 21.98 -16.33
C PHE A 259 4.50 23.20 -15.65
N PHE A 260 5.28 22.98 -14.60
CA PHE A 260 6.09 24.01 -13.95
C PHE A 260 7.56 23.68 -14.21
N GLY A 261 8.18 24.46 -15.11
CA GLY A 261 9.45 24.08 -15.74
C GLY A 261 9.36 22.76 -16.52
N ASP A 262 10.18 21.78 -16.14
CA ASP A 262 10.24 20.43 -16.74
C ASP A 262 9.39 19.39 -15.99
N THR A 263 8.75 19.78 -14.88
CA THR A 263 8.00 18.86 -14.02
C THR A 263 6.51 18.93 -14.32
N LEU A 264 5.90 17.79 -14.62
CA LEU A 264 4.44 17.64 -14.70
C LEU A 264 3.85 17.64 -13.29
N VAL A 265 2.88 18.51 -13.01
CA VAL A 265 2.12 18.53 -11.75
C VAL A 265 0.69 18.12 -12.02
N ILE A 266 0.26 17.07 -11.34
CA ILE A 266 -1.08 16.51 -11.39
C ILE A 266 -1.73 16.80 -10.06
N SER A 267 -2.68 17.73 -10.04
CA SER A 267 -3.33 18.18 -8.82
C SER A 267 -4.81 17.84 -8.84
N ALA A 268 -5.30 17.20 -7.78
CA ALA A 268 -6.69 16.75 -7.69
C ALA A 268 -7.25 16.87 -6.27
N ILE A 269 -8.57 17.12 -6.21
CA ILE A 269 -9.37 16.97 -4.99
C ILE A 269 -10.11 15.63 -5.10
N SER A 270 -9.59 14.60 -4.43
CA SER A 270 -10.17 13.25 -4.45
C SER A 270 -9.88 12.51 -3.14
N ALA A 271 -10.84 11.68 -2.73
CA ALA A 271 -10.67 10.77 -1.60
C ALA A 271 -10.14 9.38 -2.03
N ASN A 272 -9.84 9.18 -3.32
CA ASN A 272 -9.51 7.87 -3.85
C ASN A 272 -8.06 7.46 -3.52
N PRO A 273 -7.82 6.41 -2.71
CA PRO A 273 -6.47 5.99 -2.32
C PRO A 273 -5.65 5.41 -3.47
N LYS A 274 -6.25 5.16 -4.64
CA LYS A 274 -5.58 4.61 -5.83
C LYS A 274 -5.17 5.68 -6.85
N PHE A 275 -5.35 6.96 -6.54
CA PHE A 275 -5.07 8.05 -7.48
C PHE A 275 -3.66 8.07 -8.03
N VAL A 276 -2.63 7.88 -7.21
CA VAL A 276 -1.23 7.83 -7.69
C VAL A 276 -1.01 6.66 -8.66
N GLN A 277 -1.60 5.50 -8.37
CA GLN A 277 -1.52 4.33 -9.25
C GLN A 277 -2.21 4.59 -10.60
N VAL A 278 -3.39 5.21 -10.57
CA VAL A 278 -4.12 5.58 -11.78
C VAL A 278 -3.39 6.68 -12.55
N ALA A 279 -2.88 7.71 -11.88
CA ALA A 279 -2.09 8.76 -12.52
C ALA A 279 -0.89 8.17 -13.28
N ARG A 280 -0.15 7.26 -12.64
CA ARG A 280 0.94 6.52 -13.29
C ARG A 280 0.44 5.71 -14.50
N TYR A 281 -0.66 4.97 -14.36
CA TYR A 281 -1.26 4.24 -15.49
C TYR A 281 -1.62 5.17 -16.64
N MET A 282 -2.24 6.31 -16.33
CA MET A 282 -2.68 7.28 -17.32
C MET A 282 -1.48 7.88 -18.03
N ILE A 283 -0.49 8.43 -17.33
CA ILE A 283 0.73 9.02 -17.93
C ILE A 283 1.39 8.10 -18.96
N PHE A 284 1.50 6.80 -18.66
CA PHE A 284 2.17 5.82 -19.53
C PHE A 284 1.21 5.04 -20.43
N SER A 285 -0.08 5.37 -20.42
CA SER A 285 -1.06 4.72 -21.29
C SER A 285 -0.79 5.09 -22.74
N LYS A 286 -0.74 4.08 -23.61
CA LYS A 286 -0.66 4.27 -25.06
C LYS A 286 -2.00 4.69 -25.69
N LYS A 287 -3.08 4.73 -24.90
CA LYS A 287 -4.40 5.17 -25.39
C LYS A 287 -4.42 6.68 -25.62
N GLU A 288 -5.44 7.17 -26.33
CA GLU A 288 -5.67 8.59 -26.57
C GLU A 288 -6.13 9.35 -25.31
N ASP A 289 -6.27 8.66 -24.18
CA ASP A 289 -6.73 9.20 -22.89
C ASP A 289 -5.76 10.22 -22.23
N VAL A 290 -4.65 10.60 -22.89
CA VAL A 290 -3.57 11.42 -22.30
C VAL A 290 -3.21 12.56 -23.24
N ALA A 291 -3.14 13.77 -22.69
CA ALA A 291 -2.75 14.97 -23.43
C ALA A 291 -1.42 14.77 -24.17
N GLN A 292 -1.37 15.19 -25.43
CA GLN A 292 -0.19 15.07 -26.29
C GLN A 292 1.05 15.72 -25.66
N LEU A 293 0.87 16.86 -24.98
CA LEU A 293 1.92 17.56 -24.24
C LEU A 293 2.59 16.70 -23.16
N ILE A 294 1.83 15.83 -22.49
CA ILE A 294 2.38 14.88 -21.51
C ILE A 294 3.25 13.85 -22.21
N LYS A 295 2.81 13.30 -23.34
CA LYS A 295 3.59 12.31 -24.13
C LYS A 295 4.91 12.89 -24.64
N GLU A 296 4.92 14.18 -24.98
CA GLU A 296 6.11 14.88 -25.48
C GLU A 296 7.15 15.14 -24.39
N LYS A 297 6.70 15.53 -23.18
CA LYS A 297 7.58 15.89 -22.06
C LYS A 297 7.92 14.71 -21.14
N ILE A 298 7.03 13.73 -20.99
CA ILE A 298 7.21 12.53 -20.15
C ILE A 298 7.52 11.33 -21.05
N LYS A 299 8.82 11.04 -21.20
CA LYS A 299 9.31 10.04 -22.18
C LYS A 299 9.47 8.65 -21.59
N ASP A 300 9.74 8.57 -20.29
CA ASP A 300 10.01 7.32 -19.58
C ASP A 300 9.67 7.40 -18.07
N ARG A 301 9.85 6.28 -17.36
CA ARG A 301 9.52 6.13 -15.94
C ARG A 301 10.36 7.01 -14.99
N ASN A 302 11.50 7.53 -15.45
CA ASN A 302 12.39 8.41 -14.69
C ASN A 302 12.09 9.90 -14.92
N SER A 303 11.17 10.23 -15.82
CA SER A 303 10.69 11.60 -16.02
C SER A 303 10.07 12.16 -14.75
N LEU A 304 10.26 13.46 -14.52
CA LEU A 304 9.78 14.17 -13.34
C LEU A 304 8.28 14.43 -13.42
N TRP A 305 7.55 13.92 -12.44
CA TRP A 305 6.15 14.29 -12.22
C TRP A 305 5.79 14.24 -10.74
N THR A 306 4.89 15.13 -10.35
CA THR A 306 4.41 15.31 -8.99
C THR A 306 2.90 15.12 -8.95
N VAL A 307 2.39 14.40 -7.95
CA VAL A 307 0.96 14.32 -7.65
C VAL A 307 0.69 15.07 -6.36
N LEU A 308 -0.19 16.08 -6.42
CA LEU A 308 -0.82 16.69 -5.26
C LEU A 308 -2.24 16.14 -5.16
N LEU A 309 -2.58 15.57 -4.01
CA LEU A 309 -3.89 14.99 -3.76
C LEU A 309 -4.46 15.51 -2.46
N LEU A 310 -5.60 16.20 -2.55
CA LEU A 310 -6.32 16.74 -1.40
C LEU A 310 -7.62 15.95 -1.19
N ASN A 311 -7.81 15.44 0.02
CA ASN A 311 -9.05 14.76 0.37
C ASN A 311 -10.14 15.79 0.72
N PRO A 312 -11.29 15.77 0.00
CA PRO A 312 -12.32 16.78 0.19
C PRO A 312 -13.01 16.73 1.55
N LYS A 313 -13.02 15.58 2.23
CA LYS A 313 -13.77 15.37 3.48
C LYS A 313 -13.03 15.90 4.71
N ASN A 314 -11.75 15.55 4.84
CA ASN A 314 -10.92 15.88 6.00
C ASN A 314 -9.90 17.00 5.70
N LYS A 315 -9.82 17.48 4.45
CA LYS A 315 -8.89 18.53 4.01
C LYS A 315 -7.42 18.17 4.26
N ASN A 316 -7.11 16.88 4.31
CA ASN A 316 -5.76 16.34 4.36
C ASN A 316 -5.18 16.27 2.96
N PHE A 317 -3.88 16.51 2.80
CA PHE A 317 -3.22 16.42 1.51
C PHE A 317 -2.00 15.50 1.53
N GLN A 318 -1.64 15.02 0.35
CA GLN A 318 -0.43 14.26 0.10
C GLN A 318 0.24 14.77 -1.16
N ILE A 319 1.57 14.85 -1.14
CA ILE A 319 2.38 15.16 -2.30
C ILE A 319 3.36 14.01 -2.52
N PHE A 320 3.31 13.45 -3.72
CA PHE A 320 4.22 12.39 -4.18
C PHE A 320 5.02 12.89 -5.36
N ILE A 321 6.30 12.55 -5.41
CA ILE A 321 7.14 12.81 -6.57
C ILE A 321 7.65 11.51 -7.16
N ASN A 322 7.76 11.48 -8.48
CA ASN A 322 8.42 10.44 -9.23
C ASN A 322 9.50 11.07 -10.10
N GLY A 323 10.60 10.35 -10.26
CA GLY A 323 11.65 10.63 -11.23
C GLY A 323 12.94 9.94 -10.84
N ASN A 324 14.04 10.35 -11.46
CA ASN A 324 15.37 10.00 -10.99
C ASN A 324 15.54 10.41 -9.51
N LYS A 325 16.12 9.51 -8.69
CA LYS A 325 16.27 9.65 -7.23
C LYS A 325 16.81 11.03 -6.83
N ASP A 326 17.94 11.43 -7.39
CA ASP A 326 18.63 12.67 -7.01
C ASP A 326 17.79 13.91 -7.34
N ARG A 327 17.21 13.95 -8.55
CA ARG A 327 16.35 15.07 -8.98
C ARG A 327 15.07 15.14 -8.15
N SER A 328 14.43 14.00 -7.92
CA SER A 328 13.20 13.92 -7.14
C SER A 328 13.41 14.37 -5.69
N GLN A 329 14.58 14.02 -5.12
CA GLN A 329 14.94 14.41 -3.76
C GLN A 329 15.18 15.90 -3.64
N VAL A 330 15.90 16.50 -4.59
CA VAL A 330 16.10 17.96 -4.62
C VAL A 330 14.75 18.68 -4.67
N ILE A 331 13.88 18.28 -5.59
CA ILE A 331 12.58 18.92 -5.76
C ILE A 331 11.73 18.81 -4.51
N ILE A 332 11.55 17.61 -3.97
CA ILE A 332 10.66 17.44 -2.82
C ILE A 332 11.21 18.11 -1.56
N CYS A 333 12.54 18.20 -1.42
CA CYS A 333 13.18 18.95 -0.35
C CYS A 333 12.86 20.45 -0.47
N GLU A 334 12.84 21.02 -1.68
CA GLU A 334 12.42 22.42 -1.86
C GLU A 334 10.91 22.60 -1.61
N LEU A 335 10.08 21.65 -2.02
CA LEU A 335 8.65 21.68 -1.73
C LEU A 335 8.34 21.65 -0.23
N ILE A 336 8.96 20.73 0.53
CA ILE A 336 8.72 20.67 1.98
C ILE A 336 9.20 21.92 2.70
N LYS A 337 10.34 22.50 2.28
CA LYS A 337 10.84 23.76 2.83
C LYS A 337 9.81 24.88 2.64
N ALA A 338 9.28 25.02 1.43
CA ALA A 338 8.29 26.06 1.12
C ALA A 338 6.99 25.87 1.93
N ILE A 339 6.49 24.64 2.03
CA ILE A 339 5.26 24.31 2.77
C ILE A 339 5.45 24.56 4.28
N ARG A 340 6.55 24.11 4.87
CA ARG A 340 6.83 24.31 6.30
C ARG A 340 7.04 25.78 6.64
N ALA A 341 7.80 26.51 5.82
CA ALA A 341 7.99 27.95 6.02
C ALA A 341 6.65 28.69 5.99
N GLU A 342 5.78 28.37 5.02
CA GLU A 342 4.45 28.97 4.95
C GLU A 342 3.59 28.64 6.17
N LEU A 343 3.58 27.38 6.59
CA LEU A 343 2.83 26.93 7.75
C LEU A 343 3.25 27.66 9.03
N LEU A 344 4.56 27.75 9.28
CA LEU A 344 5.12 28.46 10.44
C LEU A 344 4.78 29.95 10.39
N LEU A 345 4.88 30.59 9.22
CA LEU A 345 4.47 31.99 9.06
C LEU A 345 2.98 32.20 9.39
N LYS A 346 2.10 31.32 8.89
CA LYS A 346 0.65 31.39 9.15
C LYS A 346 0.31 31.18 10.62
N ARG A 347 1.13 30.38 11.32
CA ARG A 347 1.03 30.15 12.77
C ARG A 347 1.74 31.21 13.61
N SER A 348 2.33 32.24 13.00
CA SER A 348 3.15 33.25 13.68
C SER A 348 4.31 32.64 14.49
N ALA A 349 4.84 31.52 14.03
CA ALA A 349 5.97 30.81 14.63
C ALA A 349 7.30 31.23 13.98
N PHE A 350 8.40 30.97 14.68
CA PHE A 350 9.74 31.19 14.14
C PHE A 350 10.00 30.27 12.94
N VAL A 351 10.53 30.84 11.85
CA VAL A 351 10.92 30.06 10.66
C VAL A 351 12.43 29.77 10.75
N PRO A 352 12.85 28.51 10.94
CA PRO A 352 14.27 28.15 11.02
C PRO A 352 14.98 28.28 9.67
N SER A 353 16.28 28.00 9.65
CA SER A 353 17.08 28.02 8.43
C SER A 353 16.60 26.99 7.41
N ARG A 354 16.93 27.25 6.14
CA ARG A 354 16.49 26.45 4.98
C ARG A 354 16.84 24.97 5.09
N ASP A 355 17.98 24.62 5.66
CA ASP A 355 18.45 23.23 5.73
C ASP A 355 17.65 22.43 6.76
N VAL A 356 17.35 23.04 7.91
CA VAL A 356 16.51 22.44 8.96
C VAL A 356 15.12 22.11 8.43
N LEU A 357 14.54 22.99 7.59
CA LEU A 357 13.22 22.77 7.00
C LEU A 357 13.14 21.57 6.05
N SER A 358 14.26 20.94 5.66
CA SER A 358 14.28 19.70 4.88
C SER A 358 14.56 18.43 5.69
N ASP A 359 14.55 18.52 7.01
CA ASP A 359 14.73 17.35 7.86
C ASP A 359 13.51 16.42 7.78
N GLY A 360 13.79 15.11 7.81
CA GLY A 360 12.74 14.09 7.74
C GLY A 360 11.86 14.11 9.00
N GLY A 361 10.64 13.59 8.87
CA GLY A 361 9.70 13.49 9.97
C GLY A 361 8.88 14.76 10.20
N ILE A 362 8.65 15.09 11.46
CA ILE A 362 7.88 16.25 11.92
C ILE A 362 8.86 17.27 12.51
N ILE A 363 8.63 18.55 12.25
CA ILE A 363 9.34 19.66 12.90
C ILE A 363 8.36 20.41 13.78
N GLU A 364 8.83 20.88 14.94
CA GLU A 364 8.02 21.66 15.89
C GLU A 364 7.30 22.83 15.20
N GLY A 365 6.01 22.97 15.48
CA GLY A 365 5.15 23.99 14.90
C GLY A 365 4.62 23.64 13.50
N THR A 366 5.04 22.50 12.93
CA THR A 366 4.57 22.02 11.62
C THR A 366 3.59 20.85 11.71
N GLU A 367 3.28 20.36 12.91
CA GLU A 367 2.35 19.26 13.14
C GLU A 367 0.98 19.52 12.49
N PRO A 368 0.36 18.52 11.85
CA PRO A 368 0.76 17.11 11.69
C PRO A 368 1.54 16.83 10.39
N LEU A 369 2.15 17.84 9.75
CA LEU A 369 2.87 17.66 8.49
C LEU A 369 4.07 16.73 8.66
N TYR A 370 4.06 15.61 7.97
CA TYR A 370 5.11 14.61 7.97
C TYR A 370 5.85 14.60 6.64
N PHE A 371 7.17 14.66 6.68
CA PHE A 371 8.02 14.51 5.50
C PHE A 371 8.74 13.17 5.52
N HIS A 372 8.38 12.31 4.57
CA HIS A 372 9.00 11.02 4.39
C HIS A 372 10.21 11.14 3.46
N LYS A 373 11.40 11.33 4.05
CA LYS A 373 12.66 11.62 3.33
C LYS A 373 13.35 10.38 2.71
N LEU A 374 12.76 9.17 2.81
CA LEU A 374 13.39 7.87 2.57
C LEU A 374 14.46 7.86 1.47
N GLU A 375 15.63 7.32 1.81
CA GLU A 375 16.74 7.13 0.87
C GLU A 375 16.48 5.99 -0.14
N THR A 376 15.58 5.07 0.16
CA THR A 376 15.18 3.97 -0.75
C THR A 376 13.66 3.95 -0.88
N GLY A 377 13.13 4.51 -1.97
CA GLY A 377 11.69 4.63 -2.21
C GLY A 377 11.31 5.93 -2.90
N TYR A 378 10.05 6.31 -2.81
CA TYR A 378 9.55 7.60 -3.29
C TYR A 378 9.35 8.54 -2.10
N PRO A 379 10.02 9.69 -2.06
CA PRO A 379 9.82 10.64 -0.98
C PRO A 379 8.41 11.25 -1.08
N SER A 380 7.81 11.58 0.07
CA SER A 380 6.43 12.11 0.11
C SER A 380 6.23 13.11 1.25
N ILE A 381 5.31 14.06 1.04
CA ILE A 381 4.87 15.03 2.04
C ILE A 381 3.42 14.72 2.39
N LEU A 382 3.12 14.54 3.67
CA LEU A 382 1.85 14.00 4.14
C LEU A 382 1.28 14.89 5.23
N TRP A 383 0.11 15.48 5.01
CA TRP A 383 -0.72 16.02 6.08
C TRP A 383 -1.80 15.00 6.37
N GLY A 384 -1.48 13.97 7.16
CA GLY A 384 -2.26 12.73 7.18
C GLY A 384 -2.17 11.97 5.86
N SER A 385 -2.83 10.81 5.79
CA SER A 385 -2.87 10.00 4.58
C SER A 385 -4.28 9.61 4.17
N LEU A 386 -4.48 9.20 2.92
CA LEU A 386 -5.80 8.74 2.48
C LEU A 386 -6.27 7.47 3.21
N LYS A 387 -5.34 6.66 3.71
CA LYS A 387 -5.63 5.46 4.50
C LYS A 387 -5.68 5.72 6.01
N HIS A 388 -4.85 6.64 6.48
CA HIS A 388 -4.72 7.04 7.88
C HIS A 388 -4.88 8.55 7.95
N PRO A 389 -6.13 9.05 7.89
CA PRO A 389 -6.39 10.48 7.87
C PRO A 389 -5.99 11.13 9.20
N SER A 390 -5.48 12.36 9.12
CA SER A 390 -5.26 13.17 10.31
C SER A 390 -6.59 13.77 10.77
N LYS A 391 -6.80 13.82 12.09
CA LYS A 391 -7.94 14.54 12.68
C LYS A 391 -7.80 16.06 12.48
N ILE A 392 -6.59 16.56 12.25
CA ILE A 392 -6.29 17.98 12.07
C ILE A 392 -6.37 18.32 10.58
N GLN A 393 -7.20 19.30 10.23
CA GLN A 393 -7.37 19.81 8.86
C GLN A 393 -6.25 20.79 8.50
N ALA A 394 -5.89 20.89 7.22
CA ALA A 394 -4.84 21.80 6.74
C ALA A 394 -5.35 23.24 6.54
N THR A 395 -6.01 23.80 7.56
CA THR A 395 -6.73 25.08 7.48
C THR A 395 -5.83 26.30 7.29
N GLU A 396 -4.54 26.16 7.58
CA GLU A 396 -3.53 27.21 7.39
C GLU A 396 -3.33 27.59 5.92
N PHE A 397 -3.69 26.67 5.01
CA PHE A 397 -3.63 26.90 3.56
C PHE A 397 -4.98 27.33 2.97
N GLY A 398 -6.05 27.36 3.76
CA GLY A 398 -7.41 27.72 3.32
C GLY A 398 -8.52 27.09 4.15
N ASN A 399 -9.70 27.69 4.15
CA ASN A 399 -10.86 27.19 4.87
C ASN A 399 -11.61 26.11 4.08
N THR A 400 -11.53 26.15 2.76
CA THR A 400 -12.17 25.17 1.86
C THR A 400 -11.13 24.29 1.15
N SER A 401 -11.56 23.11 0.68
CA SER A 401 -10.69 22.23 -0.10
C SER A 401 -10.20 22.91 -1.38
N ALA A 402 -11.02 23.76 -2.00
CA ALA A 402 -10.62 24.52 -3.19
C ALA A 402 -9.51 25.54 -2.87
N GLU A 403 -9.63 26.27 -1.77
CA GLU A 403 -8.61 27.23 -1.30
C GLU A 403 -7.30 26.54 -0.97
N ILE A 404 -7.34 25.47 -0.17
CA ILE A 404 -6.16 24.68 0.19
C ILE A 404 -5.49 24.13 -1.07
N HIS A 405 -6.27 23.55 -1.98
CA HIS A 405 -5.75 23.03 -3.24
C HIS A 405 -5.08 24.12 -4.07
N SER A 406 -5.73 25.27 -4.25
CA SER A 406 -5.19 26.40 -5.00
C SER A 406 -3.88 26.91 -4.38
N ARG A 407 -3.83 27.06 -3.06
CA ARG A 407 -2.64 27.55 -2.37
C ARG A 407 -1.47 26.57 -2.46
N LEU A 408 -1.73 25.27 -2.29
CA LEU A 408 -0.70 24.24 -2.45
C LEU A 408 -0.18 24.17 -3.89
N VAL A 409 -1.03 24.28 -4.91
CA VAL A 409 -0.60 24.37 -6.32
C VAL A 409 0.28 25.60 -6.55
N GLU A 410 -0.06 26.74 -5.96
CA GLU A 410 0.74 27.97 -6.04
C GLU A 410 2.13 27.77 -5.41
N ILE A 411 2.20 27.19 -4.19
CA ILE A 411 3.49 26.87 -3.54
C ILE A 411 4.34 25.95 -4.43
N ILE A 412 3.73 24.91 -4.99
CA ILE A 412 4.41 23.98 -5.90
C ILE A 412 4.91 24.73 -7.14
N LYS A 413 4.09 25.58 -7.76
CA LYS A 413 4.48 26.39 -8.91
C LYS A 413 5.70 27.25 -8.60
N LEU A 414 5.65 28.00 -7.50
CA LEU A 414 6.73 28.93 -7.11
C LEU A 414 8.05 28.21 -6.80
N ALA A 415 7.96 27.01 -6.21
CA ALA A 415 9.12 26.20 -5.86
C ALA A 415 9.75 25.51 -7.08
N LEU A 416 8.95 25.08 -8.06
CA LEU A 416 9.42 24.33 -9.24
C LEU A 416 9.80 25.22 -10.41
N ASP A 417 8.98 26.23 -10.69
CA ASP A 417 9.19 27.11 -11.83
C ASP A 417 10.23 28.17 -11.46
N LYS A 418 11.36 28.22 -12.17
CA LYS A 418 12.45 29.16 -11.87
C LYS A 418 12.07 30.61 -12.19
N ASP A 419 11.11 30.80 -13.10
CA ASP A 419 10.75 32.12 -13.62
C ASP A 419 9.53 32.72 -12.91
N GLU A 420 8.77 31.91 -12.16
CA GLU A 420 7.55 32.38 -11.48
C GLU A 420 7.83 33.10 -10.14
N TYR A 421 7.46 34.36 -9.97
CA TYR A 421 7.59 35.06 -8.69
C TYR A 421 6.22 35.38 -8.09
N VAL A 422 6.17 35.45 -6.75
CA VAL A 422 4.94 35.89 -6.05
C VAL A 422 4.60 37.31 -6.46
N TYR A 423 3.31 37.62 -6.58
CA TYR A 423 2.86 38.97 -6.84
C TYR A 423 3.45 39.99 -5.85
N GLY A 424 3.93 41.13 -6.34
CA GLY A 424 4.63 42.15 -5.54
C GLY A 424 6.10 41.84 -5.25
N CYS A 425 6.63 40.70 -5.68
CA CYS A 425 8.04 40.38 -5.58
C CYS A 425 8.82 41.00 -6.75
N ASN A 426 9.89 41.75 -6.46
CA ASN A 426 10.82 42.21 -7.49
C ASN A 426 11.77 41.05 -7.88
N PRO A 427 11.69 40.52 -9.12
CA PRO A 427 12.48 39.37 -9.54
C PRO A 427 14.00 39.62 -9.50
N SER A 428 14.46 40.87 -9.52
CA SER A 428 15.88 41.22 -9.56
C SER A 428 16.54 41.34 -8.19
N LYS A 429 15.76 41.61 -7.13
CA LYS A 429 16.30 41.92 -5.79
C LYS A 429 15.77 41.02 -4.69
N CYS A 430 14.60 40.44 -4.88
CA CYS A 430 13.84 39.71 -3.87
C CYS A 430 13.67 40.38 -2.48
N GLN A 431 14.12 41.62 -2.25
CA GLN A 431 14.25 42.21 -0.91
C GLN A 431 12.90 42.44 -0.22
N ASP A 432 11.88 42.82 -1.00
CA ASP A 432 10.55 43.18 -0.51
C ASP A 432 9.47 42.14 -0.87
N CYS A 433 9.87 40.91 -1.23
CA CYS A 433 8.90 39.89 -1.61
C CYS A 433 8.05 39.47 -0.40
N PRO A 434 6.74 39.28 -0.57
CA PRO A 434 5.81 38.93 0.52
C PRO A 434 5.89 37.44 0.92
N ILE A 435 7.08 36.85 0.83
CA ILE A 435 7.40 35.46 1.19
C ILE A 435 8.53 35.46 2.21
N CYS A 436 8.63 34.40 3.01
CA CYS A 436 9.76 34.28 3.94
C CYS A 436 11.07 34.34 3.16
N ARG A 437 12.12 34.88 3.80
CA ARG A 437 13.35 35.22 3.13
C ARG A 437 13.91 34.05 2.28
N TRP A 438 13.85 32.84 2.82
CA TRP A 438 14.43 31.63 2.23
C TRP A 438 13.36 30.68 1.65
N GLN A 439 12.11 31.13 1.49
CA GLN A 439 10.97 30.29 1.08
C GLN A 439 11.09 29.77 -0.36
N LEU A 440 11.83 30.48 -1.22
CA LEU A 440 12.13 30.06 -2.59
C LEU A 440 13.64 30.04 -2.80
N GLN A 441 14.19 28.90 -3.25
CA GLN A 441 15.62 28.72 -3.54
C GLN A 441 16.21 29.85 -4.40
N LYS A 442 15.46 30.34 -5.37
CA LYS A 442 15.88 31.41 -6.27
C LYS A 442 15.98 32.79 -5.62
N CYS A 443 15.22 33.06 -4.54
CA CYS A 443 15.24 34.37 -3.88
C CYS A 443 16.40 34.55 -2.89
N GLU A 444 16.58 33.66 -1.92
CA GLU A 444 17.64 32.67 -2.13
C GLU A 444 19.01 33.13 -2.62
N ASP A 445 19.42 32.38 -3.62
CA ASP A 445 20.70 32.49 -4.29
C ASP A 445 20.94 33.94 -4.79
N LYS A 446 19.89 34.66 -5.18
CA LYS A 446 19.97 36.08 -5.59
C LYS A 446 20.35 37.04 -4.46
N ARG A 447 19.82 36.86 -3.25
CA ARG A 447 20.16 37.75 -2.13
C ARG A 447 21.58 37.53 -1.64
N LYS A 448 22.07 36.28 -1.68
CA LYS A 448 23.48 35.97 -1.44
C LYS A 448 24.39 36.62 -2.48
N SER A 449 23.99 36.66 -3.75
CA SER A 449 24.78 37.30 -4.81
C SER A 449 24.89 38.84 -4.70
N HIS A 450 24.01 39.49 -3.93
CA HIS A 450 24.05 40.94 -3.68
C HIS A 450 24.69 41.31 -2.33
N THR A 451 25.15 40.32 -1.55
CA THR A 451 25.86 40.52 -0.26
C THR A 451 27.37 40.24 -0.33
N THR A 452 27.86 39.91 -1.52
CA THR A 452 29.28 39.91 -1.92
C THR A 452 29.52 41.04 -2.91
#